data_AF-A0AAD9WIF7-F1
#
_entry.id   AF-A0AAD9WIF7-F1
#
_cell.length_a   1.000
_cell.length_b   1.000
_cell.length_c   1.000
_cell.angle_alpha   90.00
_cell.angle_beta   90.00
_cell.angle_gamma   90.00
#
_symmetry.space_group_name_H-M   'P 1'
#
loop_
_entity.id
_entity.type
_entity.pdbx_description
1 polymer ?
#
loop_
_entity_poly.entity_id
_entity_poly.type
_entity_poly.pdbx_seq_one_letter_code
_entity_poly.pdbx_strand_id
1 'polypeptide(L)'
;MDCFCEKTWSHTPQYKIGYCQQCPDKVQWPDHVGPKPPLYFNAGMFVYEPDLDTYHDLLETLKITPPTSFAEQDLLNMYFKDIYRPIPNVYNLVLAMLWRHPENVELDKVKVVHYCAAGSKPWRYTGEEENMDREDIKMLVKKWWDIYDDESLDYKNIVARDEAAKRTIWDRFLKALEEAGAFRFLTAPSAA
;
A
#
# COMPACT_ATOMS: atom_id res chain seq x y z
N MET A 1 1.55 7.30 -10.50
CA MET A 1 2.51 8.43 -10.57
C MET A 1 2.06 9.51 -9.60
N ASP A 2 2.94 10.32 -9.02
CA ASP A 2 2.53 11.43 -8.14
C ASP A 2 1.92 12.61 -8.93
N CYS A 3 1.46 13.66 -8.25
CA CYS A 3 0.89 14.85 -8.86
C CYS A 3 1.65 16.12 -8.40
N PHE A 4 2.08 16.95 -9.36
CA PHE A 4 2.77 18.22 -9.07
C PHE A 4 1.82 19.41 -8.87
N CYS A 5 0.51 19.20 -8.81
CA CYS A 5 -0.48 20.26 -8.60
C CYS A 5 -0.68 20.61 -7.11
N GLU A 6 -0.12 19.84 -6.18
CA GLU A 6 -0.24 20.13 -4.75
C GLU A 6 0.70 21.24 -4.30
N LYS A 7 0.25 22.02 -3.30
CA LYS A 7 1.01 23.16 -2.76
C LYS A 7 2.33 22.75 -2.13
N THR A 8 2.47 21.50 -1.69
CA THR A 8 3.72 20.89 -1.22
C THR A 8 4.83 21.00 -2.27
N TRP A 9 4.48 20.97 -3.56
CA TRP A 9 5.39 21.14 -4.69
C TRP A 9 5.71 22.58 -5.06
N SER A 10 5.17 23.58 -4.35
CA SER A 10 5.27 25.01 -4.73
C SER A 10 6.69 25.57 -4.86
N HIS A 11 7.66 24.91 -4.23
CA HIS A 11 9.08 25.26 -4.34
C HIS A 11 9.73 24.78 -5.65
N THR A 12 9.12 23.81 -6.35
CA THR A 12 9.68 23.16 -7.55
C THR A 12 9.39 23.91 -8.85
N PRO A 13 10.25 23.77 -9.88
CA PRO A 13 9.97 24.28 -11.23
C PRO A 13 8.67 23.74 -11.84
N GLN A 14 8.37 22.45 -11.62
CA GLN A 14 7.18 21.76 -12.14
C GLN A 14 5.90 22.50 -11.72
N TYR A 15 5.75 22.78 -10.43
CA TYR A 15 4.61 23.52 -9.90
C TYR A 15 4.54 24.94 -10.45
N LYS A 16 5.68 25.66 -10.48
CA LYS A 16 5.73 27.06 -10.95
C LYS A 16 5.36 27.22 -12.42
N ILE A 17 5.70 26.24 -13.25
CA ILE A 17 5.35 26.18 -14.67
C ILE A 17 3.90 25.72 -14.86
N GLY A 18 3.30 25.06 -13.87
CA GLY A 18 2.00 24.41 -13.98
C GLY A 18 2.06 23.06 -14.68
N TYR A 19 3.25 22.46 -14.80
CA TYR A 19 3.45 21.13 -15.35
C TYR A 19 2.99 20.07 -14.35
N CYS A 20 2.21 19.09 -14.80
CA CYS A 20 1.85 17.91 -14.02
C CYS A 20 1.95 16.65 -14.88
N GLN A 21 2.62 15.61 -14.35
CA GLN A 21 2.77 14.33 -15.04
C GLN A 21 1.46 13.53 -15.20
N GLN A 22 0.37 13.96 -14.52
CA GLN A 22 -0.98 13.42 -14.72
C GLN A 22 -1.70 14.03 -15.93
N CYS A 23 -1.24 15.18 -16.41
CA CYS A 23 -1.75 15.85 -17.60
C CYS A 23 -0.58 16.48 -18.38
N PRO A 24 0.35 15.65 -18.92
CA PRO A 24 1.62 16.11 -19.45
C PRO A 24 1.47 17.05 -20.66
N ASP A 25 0.33 17.00 -21.35
CA ASP A 25 0.05 17.81 -22.54
C ASP A 25 -0.56 19.19 -22.20
N LYS A 26 -0.94 19.42 -20.94
CA LYS A 26 -1.55 20.68 -20.50
C LYS A 26 -0.60 21.87 -20.63
N VAL A 27 0.69 21.64 -20.42
CA VAL A 27 1.75 22.66 -20.51
C VAL A 27 2.95 22.07 -21.25
N GLN A 28 3.42 22.78 -22.28
CA GLN A 28 4.67 22.43 -22.95
C GLN A 28 5.86 22.76 -22.03
N TRP A 29 6.78 21.81 -21.89
CA TRP A 29 7.96 21.99 -21.04
C TRP A 29 8.88 23.05 -21.66
N PRO A 30 9.20 24.16 -20.96
CA PRO A 30 9.99 25.23 -21.56
C PRO A 30 11.46 24.84 -21.78
N ASP A 31 12.01 25.11 -22.97
CA ASP A 31 13.40 24.76 -23.31
C ASP A 31 14.43 25.44 -22.39
N HIS A 32 14.10 26.62 -21.85
CA HIS A 32 15.02 27.42 -21.03
C HIS A 32 15.12 26.95 -19.57
N VAL A 33 14.29 26.01 -19.12
CA VAL A 33 14.32 25.49 -17.72
C VAL A 33 15.13 24.19 -17.58
N GLY A 34 15.79 23.76 -18.65
CA GLY A 34 16.57 22.53 -18.69
C GLY A 34 15.74 21.30 -19.14
N PRO A 35 16.31 20.09 -19.04
CA PRO A 35 15.63 18.88 -19.49
C PRO A 35 14.35 18.63 -18.68
N LYS A 36 13.36 18.01 -19.33
CA LYS A 36 12.15 17.55 -18.66
C LYS A 36 12.55 16.57 -17.54
N PRO A 37 12.03 16.73 -16.31
CA PRO A 37 12.41 15.87 -15.20
C PRO A 37 11.99 14.41 -15.48
N PRO A 38 12.71 13.43 -14.91
CA PRO A 38 12.27 12.05 -14.93
C PRO A 38 10.89 11.91 -14.26
N LEU A 39 10.19 10.82 -14.56
CA LEU A 39 8.92 10.52 -13.90
C LEU A 39 9.14 10.36 -12.40
N TYR A 40 8.23 10.93 -11.62
CA TYR A 40 8.33 10.92 -10.17
C TYR A 40 7.22 10.04 -9.56
N PHE A 41 7.58 9.10 -8.68
CA PHE A 41 6.66 8.10 -8.17
C PHE A 41 6.35 8.25 -6.69
N ASN A 42 5.16 7.79 -6.31
CA ASN A 42 4.80 7.69 -4.91
C ASN A 42 5.38 6.40 -4.30
N ALA A 43 6.12 6.51 -3.21
CA ALA A 43 6.81 5.37 -2.60
C ALA A 43 5.92 4.46 -1.74
N GLY A 44 4.63 4.77 -1.57
CA GLY A 44 3.69 3.97 -0.79
C GLY A 44 3.44 2.57 -1.34
N MET A 45 3.69 2.36 -2.63
CA MET A 45 3.64 1.05 -3.26
C MET A 45 4.56 1.03 -4.49
N PHE A 46 5.45 0.05 -4.55
CA PHE A 46 6.31 -0.26 -5.68
C PHE A 46 6.68 -1.74 -5.65
N VAL A 47 7.23 -2.24 -6.75
CA VAL A 47 7.72 -3.61 -6.88
C VAL A 47 9.23 -3.56 -7.06
N TYR A 48 9.96 -4.42 -6.36
CA TYR A 48 11.41 -4.53 -6.47
C TYR A 48 11.85 -5.99 -6.35
N GLU A 49 13.05 -6.28 -6.81
CA GLU A 49 13.74 -7.55 -6.59
C GLU A 49 14.69 -7.38 -5.39
N PRO A 50 14.57 -8.19 -4.34
CA PRO A 50 15.49 -8.13 -3.21
C PRO A 50 16.91 -8.44 -3.66
N ASP A 51 17.82 -7.52 -3.39
CA ASP A 51 19.22 -7.60 -3.79
C ASP A 51 20.12 -6.95 -2.74
N LEU A 52 21.19 -7.65 -2.34
CA LEU A 52 22.09 -7.21 -1.27
C LEU A 52 22.96 -6.03 -1.72
N ASP A 53 23.39 -6.03 -2.98
CA ASP A 53 24.21 -4.94 -3.51
C ASP A 53 23.39 -3.63 -3.54
N THR A 54 22.16 -3.70 -4.05
CA THR A 54 21.19 -2.59 -4.01
C THR A 54 20.92 -2.10 -2.59
N TYR A 55 20.79 -3.01 -1.61
CA TYR A 55 20.61 -2.64 -0.21
C TYR A 55 21.80 -1.84 0.33
N HIS A 56 23.03 -2.32 0.12
CA HIS A 56 24.24 -1.64 0.58
C HIS A 56 24.43 -0.30 -0.12
N ASP A 57 24.21 -0.23 -1.43
CA ASP A 57 24.31 1.00 -2.21
C ASP A 57 23.26 2.03 -1.79
N LEU A 58 22.02 1.62 -1.49
CA LEU A 58 20.99 2.51 -0.93
C LEU A 58 21.41 3.09 0.43
N LEU A 59 22.04 2.29 1.30
CA LEU A 59 22.53 2.76 2.59
C LEU A 59 23.70 3.75 2.46
N GLU A 60 24.67 3.47 1.59
CA GLU A 60 25.77 4.41 1.34
C GLU A 60 25.25 5.70 0.69
N THR A 61 24.29 5.59 -0.25
CA THR A 61 23.63 6.74 -0.86
C THR A 61 22.89 7.57 0.19
N LEU A 62 22.15 6.94 1.11
CA LEU A 62 21.42 7.63 2.17
C LEU A 62 22.34 8.48 3.06
N LYS A 63 23.55 7.98 3.40
CA LYS A 63 24.50 8.71 4.25
C LYS A 63 24.95 10.05 3.67
N ILE A 64 25.02 10.15 2.34
CA ILE A 64 25.47 11.36 1.63
C ILE A 64 24.31 12.18 1.06
N THR A 65 23.08 11.67 1.13
CA THR A 65 21.89 12.34 0.61
C THR A 65 21.35 13.33 1.65
N PRO A 66 21.23 14.63 1.30
CA PRO A 66 20.59 15.60 2.20
C PRO A 66 19.13 15.21 2.46
N PRO A 67 18.62 15.36 3.70
CA PRO A 67 17.20 15.14 3.99
C PRO A 67 16.31 16.05 3.15
N THR A 68 15.20 15.49 2.66
CA THR A 68 14.22 16.18 1.82
C THR A 68 12.83 16.12 2.43
N SER A 69 11.88 16.84 1.82
CA SER A 69 10.50 16.95 2.34
C SER A 69 9.68 15.67 2.17
N PHE A 70 10.02 14.79 1.23
CA PHE A 70 9.32 13.52 1.01
C PHE A 70 10.15 12.29 1.41
N ALA A 71 11.13 12.45 2.30
CA ALA A 71 11.87 11.37 2.95
C ALA A 71 12.34 10.26 1.98
N GLU A 72 11.91 9.01 2.17
CA GLU A 72 12.31 7.88 1.34
C GLU A 72 11.86 8.01 -0.11
N GLN A 73 10.76 8.71 -0.37
CA GLN A 73 10.24 8.87 -1.72
C GLN A 73 11.22 9.64 -2.61
N ASP A 74 11.81 10.72 -2.10
CA ASP A 74 12.81 11.48 -2.86
C ASP A 74 14.10 10.68 -3.06
N LEU A 75 14.55 9.96 -2.02
CA LEU A 75 15.72 9.09 -2.12
C LEU A 75 15.53 8.02 -3.20
N LEU A 76 14.39 7.33 -3.19
CA LEU A 76 14.10 6.26 -4.14
C LEU A 76 13.90 6.80 -5.55
N ASN A 77 13.26 7.97 -5.72
CA ASN A 77 13.14 8.61 -7.02
C ASN A 77 14.50 9.04 -7.59
N MET A 78 15.40 9.55 -6.75
CA MET A 78 16.76 9.90 -7.17
C MET A 78 17.55 8.64 -7.55
N TYR A 79 17.50 7.61 -6.71
CA TYR A 79 18.29 6.39 -6.87
C TYR A 79 17.83 5.56 -8.09
N PHE A 80 16.52 5.41 -8.28
CA PHE A 80 15.94 4.58 -9.35
C PHE A 80 15.50 5.36 -10.60
N LYS A 81 15.87 6.65 -10.73
CA LYS A 81 15.42 7.54 -11.82
C LYS A 81 15.60 6.97 -13.23
N ASP A 82 16.63 6.14 -13.44
CA ASP A 82 17.02 5.63 -14.76
C ASP A 82 16.34 4.29 -15.11
N ILE A 83 15.80 3.57 -14.11
CA ILE A 83 15.21 2.24 -14.29
C ILE A 83 13.73 2.14 -13.90
N TYR A 84 13.22 3.15 -13.18
CA TYR A 84 11.85 3.19 -12.71
C TYR A 84 10.83 3.07 -13.85
N ARG A 85 9.75 2.33 -13.57
CA ARG A 85 8.58 2.22 -14.45
C ARG A 85 7.30 2.53 -13.67
N PRO A 86 6.40 3.36 -14.23
CA PRO A 86 5.19 3.73 -13.53
C PRO A 86 4.19 2.60 -13.39
N ILE A 87 3.71 2.43 -12.16
CA ILE A 87 2.53 1.61 -11.88
C ILE A 87 1.25 2.44 -12.11
N PRO A 88 0.19 1.83 -12.67
CA PRO A 88 -1.11 2.48 -12.80
C PRO A 88 -1.69 2.93 -11.46
N ASN A 89 -2.42 4.05 -11.46
CA ASN A 89 -3.03 4.62 -10.24
C ASN A 89 -3.94 3.63 -9.50
N VAL A 90 -4.56 2.65 -10.18
CA VAL A 90 -5.40 1.63 -9.54
C VAL A 90 -4.65 0.74 -8.54
N TYR A 91 -3.31 0.65 -8.64
CA TYR A 91 -2.46 -0.13 -7.73
C TYR A 91 -1.80 0.70 -6.63
N ASN A 92 -1.99 2.03 -6.63
CA ASN A 92 -1.49 2.93 -5.60
C ASN A 92 -2.29 4.25 -5.68
N LEU A 93 -3.59 4.20 -5.39
CA LEU A 93 -4.43 5.40 -5.47
C LEU A 93 -4.12 6.33 -4.29
N VAL A 94 -3.29 7.34 -4.53
CA VAL A 94 -3.16 8.50 -3.65
C VAL A 94 -4.49 9.25 -3.64
N LEU A 95 -5.12 9.38 -2.46
CA LEU A 95 -6.47 9.93 -2.34
C LEU A 95 -6.64 11.31 -2.96
N ALA A 96 -5.59 12.16 -2.93
CA ALA A 96 -5.65 13.49 -3.53
C ALA A 96 -5.99 13.49 -5.02
N MET A 97 -5.74 12.39 -5.72
CA MET A 97 -6.15 12.21 -7.11
C MET A 97 -7.66 12.35 -7.32
N LEU A 98 -8.49 12.03 -6.32
CA LEU A 98 -9.96 12.12 -6.39
C LEU A 98 -10.49 13.55 -6.57
N TRP A 99 -9.71 14.56 -6.16
CA TRP A 99 -10.09 15.98 -6.33
C TRP A 99 -9.11 16.78 -7.17
N ARG A 100 -7.90 16.27 -7.42
CA ARG A 100 -6.91 16.93 -8.29
C ARG A 100 -7.01 16.52 -9.75
N HIS A 101 -7.24 15.22 -9.99
CA HIS A 101 -7.32 14.63 -11.32
C HIS A 101 -8.45 13.58 -11.36
N PRO A 102 -9.71 13.96 -11.04
CA PRO A 102 -10.82 13.02 -11.07
C PRO A 102 -11.00 12.36 -12.45
N GLU A 103 -10.60 13.03 -13.53
CA GLU A 103 -10.60 12.51 -14.89
C GLU A 103 -9.71 11.26 -15.07
N ASN A 104 -8.73 11.06 -14.20
CA ASN A 104 -7.78 9.95 -14.24
C ASN A 104 -8.11 8.84 -13.22
N VAL A 105 -9.28 8.88 -12.58
CA VAL A 105 -9.66 7.92 -11.53
C VAL A 105 -10.99 7.25 -11.86
N GLU A 106 -10.93 5.95 -12.16
CA GLU A 106 -12.08 5.05 -12.18
C GLU A 106 -12.13 4.28 -10.86
N LEU A 107 -12.83 4.83 -9.86
CA LEU A 107 -12.75 4.37 -8.46
C LEU A 107 -13.15 2.90 -8.28
N ASP A 108 -14.09 2.42 -9.07
CA ASP A 108 -14.56 1.03 -9.13
C ASP A 108 -13.50 0.03 -9.61
N LYS A 109 -12.49 0.49 -10.35
CA LYS A 109 -11.36 -0.35 -10.80
C LYS A 109 -10.18 -0.38 -9.83
N VAL A 110 -10.19 0.50 -8.82
CA VAL A 110 -9.09 0.64 -7.86
C VAL A 110 -8.91 -0.63 -7.03
N LYS A 111 -7.65 -1.03 -6.84
CA LYS A 111 -7.24 -2.23 -6.11
C LYS A 111 -6.55 -1.90 -4.79
N VAL A 112 -5.80 -0.80 -4.74
CA VAL A 112 -5.06 -0.36 -3.55
C VAL A 112 -5.27 1.13 -3.35
N VAL A 113 -5.67 1.50 -2.14
CA VAL A 113 -5.88 2.90 -1.73
C VAL A 113 -4.76 3.32 -0.77
N HIS A 114 -4.17 4.49 -1.04
CA HIS A 114 -3.14 5.10 -0.22
C HIS A 114 -3.68 6.33 0.50
N TYR A 115 -3.98 6.16 1.79
CA TYR A 115 -4.45 7.21 2.70
C TYR A 115 -3.30 8.12 3.15
N CYS A 116 -2.74 8.93 2.25
CA CYS A 116 -1.61 9.83 2.56
C CYS A 116 -1.99 11.32 2.71
N ALA A 117 -3.21 11.72 2.33
CA ALA A 117 -3.68 13.09 2.53
C ALA A 117 -3.86 13.40 4.03
N ALA A 118 -3.71 14.67 4.42
CA ALA A 118 -4.00 15.12 5.78
C ALA A 118 -5.45 14.77 6.17
N GLY A 119 -5.67 14.29 7.40
CA GLY A 119 -6.98 13.82 7.87
C GLY A 119 -7.42 12.44 7.35
N SER A 120 -6.80 11.92 6.28
CA SER A 120 -7.31 10.71 5.61
C SER A 120 -6.96 9.39 6.30
N LYS A 121 -6.11 9.39 7.33
CA LYS A 121 -5.72 8.16 8.04
C LYS A 121 -6.97 7.55 8.69
N PRO A 122 -7.42 6.34 8.31
CA PRO A 122 -8.72 5.82 8.74
C PRO A 122 -8.89 5.73 10.26
N TRP A 123 -7.83 5.35 10.98
CA TRP A 123 -7.81 5.24 12.44
C TRP A 123 -7.75 6.58 13.20
N ARG A 124 -7.66 7.71 12.49
CA ARG A 124 -7.71 9.08 13.05
C ARG A 124 -8.70 9.96 12.29
N TYR A 125 -9.58 9.36 11.51
CA TYR A 125 -10.46 10.09 10.63
C TYR A 125 -11.54 10.82 11.43
N THR A 126 -11.58 12.15 11.30
CA THR A 126 -12.60 13.02 11.91
C THR A 126 -13.62 13.50 10.87
N GLY A 127 -13.21 13.58 9.59
CA GLY A 127 -14.00 14.17 8.52
C GLY A 127 -13.94 15.70 8.45
N GLU A 128 -13.11 16.34 9.27
CA GLU A 128 -13.05 17.80 9.40
C GLU A 128 -11.98 18.45 8.50
N GLU A 129 -10.93 17.72 8.13
CA GLU A 129 -9.87 18.25 7.26
C GLU A 129 -10.34 18.45 5.82
N GLU A 130 -9.58 19.25 5.07
CA GLU A 130 -9.90 19.61 3.69
C GLU A 130 -10.14 18.36 2.81
N ASN A 131 -11.29 18.32 2.12
CA ASN A 131 -11.74 17.22 1.27
C ASN A 131 -12.11 15.93 2.01
N MET A 132 -12.04 15.87 3.35
CA MET A 132 -12.44 14.68 4.10
C MET A 132 -13.95 14.55 4.23
N ASP A 133 -14.72 15.60 4.00
CA ASP A 133 -16.18 15.58 4.01
C ASP A 133 -16.79 14.87 2.78
N ARG A 134 -15.99 14.52 1.78
CA ARG A 134 -16.46 13.90 0.53
C ARG A 134 -17.00 12.48 0.73
N GLU A 135 -18.02 12.14 -0.06
CA GLU A 135 -18.68 10.83 0.02
C GLU A 135 -17.79 9.67 -0.44
N ASP A 136 -16.93 9.88 -1.43
CA ASP A 136 -15.96 8.87 -1.87
C ASP A 136 -14.92 8.57 -0.76
N ILE A 137 -14.45 9.57 -0.04
CA ILE A 137 -13.54 9.42 1.10
C ILE A 137 -14.22 8.69 2.26
N LYS A 138 -15.42 9.11 2.67
CA LYS A 138 -16.21 8.43 3.72
C LYS A 138 -16.43 6.95 3.38
N MET A 139 -16.75 6.65 2.12
CA MET A 139 -16.92 5.29 1.63
C MET A 139 -15.63 4.47 1.75
N LEU A 140 -14.48 5.03 1.34
CA LEU A 140 -13.18 4.36 1.44
C LEU A 140 -12.73 4.16 2.88
N VAL A 141 -12.96 5.13 3.76
CA VAL A 141 -12.67 5.00 5.20
C VAL A 141 -13.56 3.93 5.82
N LYS A 142 -14.86 3.90 5.48
CA LYS A 142 -15.78 2.84 5.92
C LYS A 142 -15.28 1.47 5.49
N LYS A 143 -14.85 1.28 4.24
CA LYS A 143 -14.29 0.00 3.77
C LYS A 143 -13.07 -0.45 4.58
N TRP A 144 -12.25 0.48 5.04
CA TRP A 144 -11.11 0.16 5.90
C TRP A 144 -11.58 -0.33 7.28
N TRP A 145 -12.55 0.36 7.89
CA TRP A 145 -13.13 -0.04 9.18
C TRP A 145 -13.92 -1.35 9.08
N ASP A 146 -14.66 -1.58 8.00
CA ASP A 146 -15.36 -2.84 7.75
C ASP A 146 -14.39 -4.05 7.77
N ILE A 147 -13.11 -3.86 7.38
CA ILE A 147 -12.08 -4.89 7.48
C ILE A 147 -11.48 -4.95 8.89
N TYR A 148 -11.23 -3.80 9.51
CA TYR A 148 -10.65 -3.74 10.86
C TYR A 148 -11.57 -4.34 11.93
N ASP A 149 -12.87 -4.08 11.82
CA ASP A 149 -13.91 -4.57 12.74
C ASP A 149 -14.36 -6.00 12.43
N ASP A 150 -13.86 -6.62 11.36
CA ASP A 150 -14.16 -8.02 11.04
C ASP A 150 -13.37 -8.96 11.97
N GLU A 151 -13.99 -9.33 13.09
CA GLU A 151 -13.46 -10.29 14.06
C GLU A 151 -13.08 -11.65 13.44
N SER A 152 -13.60 -12.01 12.25
CA SER A 152 -13.21 -13.25 11.57
C SER A 152 -11.79 -13.20 11.00
N LEU A 153 -11.26 -11.98 10.81
CA LEU A 153 -9.90 -11.70 10.38
C LEU A 153 -8.92 -11.56 11.56
N ASP A 154 -9.42 -11.59 12.80
CA ASP A 154 -8.55 -11.58 13.97
C ASP A 154 -7.67 -12.83 14.00
N TYR A 155 -6.37 -12.60 14.12
CA TYR A 155 -5.37 -13.67 14.14
C TYR A 155 -5.67 -14.76 15.19
N LYS A 156 -6.12 -14.37 16.39
CA LYS A 156 -6.46 -15.31 17.45
C LYS A 156 -7.66 -16.19 17.08
N ASN A 157 -8.66 -15.61 16.44
CA ASN A 157 -9.87 -16.31 16.02
C ASN A 157 -9.56 -17.26 14.87
N ILE A 158 -8.70 -16.86 13.94
CA ILE A 158 -8.19 -17.72 12.86
C ILE A 158 -7.46 -18.93 13.45
N VAL A 159 -6.50 -18.71 14.35
CA VAL A 159 -5.72 -19.79 14.99
C VAL A 159 -6.63 -20.75 15.76
N ALA A 160 -7.53 -20.22 16.60
CA ALA A 160 -8.47 -21.04 17.37
C ALA A 160 -9.40 -21.86 16.46
N ARG A 161 -9.89 -21.27 15.38
CA ARG A 161 -10.71 -21.97 14.37
C ARG A 161 -9.95 -23.08 13.68
N ASP A 162 -8.70 -22.84 13.29
CA ASP A 162 -7.85 -23.84 12.63
C ASP A 162 -7.52 -25.00 13.57
N GLU A 163 -7.24 -24.71 14.85
CA GLU A 163 -7.06 -25.74 15.88
C GLU A 163 -8.32 -26.57 16.12
N ALA A 164 -9.48 -25.92 16.22
CA ALA A 164 -10.76 -26.60 16.37
C ALA A 164 -11.09 -27.46 15.14
N ALA A 165 -10.80 -26.98 13.93
CA ALA A 165 -10.97 -27.74 12.69
C ALA A 165 -10.08 -28.99 12.66
N LYS A 166 -8.80 -28.86 13.07
CA LYS A 166 -7.88 -30.00 13.20
C LYS A 166 -8.36 -31.03 14.21
N ARG A 167 -8.85 -30.60 15.39
CA ARG A 167 -9.45 -31.49 16.39
C ARG A 167 -10.66 -32.24 15.84
N THR A 168 -11.55 -31.52 15.16
CA THR A 168 -12.76 -32.12 14.56
C THR A 168 -12.42 -33.19 13.51
N ILE A 169 -11.41 -32.95 12.68
CA ILE A 169 -10.92 -33.92 11.70
C ILE A 169 -10.34 -35.15 12.40
N TRP A 170 -9.55 -34.94 13.45
CA TRP A 170 -8.97 -36.02 14.24
C TRP A 170 -10.05 -36.88 14.90
N ASP A 171 -11.05 -36.28 15.52
CA ASP A 171 -12.16 -37.01 16.16
C ASP A 171 -12.95 -37.84 15.15
N ARG A 172 -13.20 -37.30 13.94
CA ARG A 172 -13.84 -38.06 12.85
C ARG A 172 -12.99 -39.23 12.39
N PHE A 173 -11.67 -39.03 12.29
CA PHE A 173 -10.73 -40.09 11.91
C PHE A 173 -10.70 -41.20 12.97
N LEU A 174 -10.62 -40.85 14.26
CA LEU A 174 -10.67 -41.81 15.36
C LEU A 174 -11.98 -42.61 15.35
N LYS A 175 -13.12 -41.94 15.16
CA LYS A 175 -14.43 -42.59 15.06
C LYS A 175 -14.50 -43.57 13.86
N ALA A 176 -13.98 -43.18 12.70
CA ALA A 176 -13.94 -44.05 11.53
C ALA A 176 -13.04 -45.29 11.74
N LEU A 177 -11.91 -45.14 12.45
CA LEU A 177 -11.06 -46.27 12.83
C LEU A 177 -11.75 -47.24 13.80
N GLU A 178 -12.55 -46.71 14.74
CA GLU A 178 -13.35 -47.51 15.66
C GLU A 178 -14.43 -48.31 14.91
N GLU A 179 -15.18 -47.64 14.04
CA GLU A 179 -16.21 -48.27 13.19
C GLU A 179 -15.63 -49.32 12.22
N ALA A 180 -14.41 -49.10 11.71
CA ALA A 180 -13.72 -50.05 10.84
C ALA A 180 -13.10 -51.26 11.60
N GLY A 181 -13.25 -51.33 12.92
CA GLY A 181 -12.67 -52.40 13.75
C GLY A 181 -11.14 -52.37 13.81
N ALA A 182 -10.51 -51.25 13.45
CA ALA A 182 -9.05 -51.07 13.46
C ALA A 182 -8.49 -50.74 14.86
N PHE A 183 -9.36 -50.51 15.85
CA PHE A 183 -8.97 -50.27 17.24
C PHE A 183 -8.61 -51.57 17.98
N ARG A 184 -7.35 -52.01 17.88
CA ARG A 184 -6.72 -52.79 18.95
C ARG A 184 -5.92 -51.84 19.82
N PHE A 185 -6.47 -51.43 20.96
CA PHE A 185 -5.70 -50.72 21.99
C PHE A 185 -4.51 -51.60 22.40
N LEU A 186 -3.30 -51.23 21.97
CA LEU A 186 -2.08 -51.63 22.66
C LEU A 186 -1.87 -50.61 23.77
N THR A 187 -2.22 -50.99 25.00
CA THR A 187 -1.84 -50.21 26.17
C THR A 187 -0.32 -50.12 26.22
N ALA A 188 0.22 -48.90 26.26
CA ALA A 188 1.64 -48.70 26.52
C ALA A 188 2.00 -49.39 27.86
N PRO A 189 3.18 -50.02 27.98
CA PRO A 189 3.59 -50.65 29.22
C PRO A 189 3.62 -49.62 30.35
N SER A 190 3.17 -50.01 31.54
CA SER A 190 3.30 -49.20 32.75
C SER A 190 4.78 -48.91 32.99
N ALA A 191 5.15 -47.62 33.03
CA ALA A 191 6.45 -47.21 33.53
C ALA A 191 6.45 -47.46 35.05
N ALA A 192 7.23 -48.46 35.48
CA ALA A 192 7.67 -48.64 36.86
C ALA A 192 9.01 -47.93 37.06
#